data_AF-A0A4U5MJX5-F1
#
_entry.id   AF-A0A4U5MJX5-F1
#
_cell.length_a   1.000
_cell.length_b   1.000
_cell.length_c   1.000
_cell.angle_alpha   90.00
_cell.angle_beta   90.00
_cell.angle_gamma   90.00
#
_symmetry.space_group_name_H-M   'P 1'
#
loop_
_entity.id
_entity.type
_entity.pdbx_description
1 polymer ?
#
loop_
_entity_poly.entity_id
_entity_poly.type
_entity_poly.pdbx_seq_one_letter_code
_entity_poly.pdbx_strand_id
1 'polypeptide(L)'
;MFGHYLKCAKEQPPTEDPKLSIKPFCTDETGMKFRNRQNWVSDNCTKKNVCYFGVIHTEPLACPKNGICKGEYDQLRCGCQKGFRLVGGKWCVKI
;
A
#
# COMPACT_ATOMS: atom_id res chain seq x y z
N MET A 1 -25.73 -13.16 23.70
CA MET A 1 -24.32 -13.20 23.26
C MET A 1 -24.28 -12.90 21.76
N PHE A 2 -24.05 -11.66 21.35
CA PHE A 2 -23.87 -11.33 19.93
C PHE A 2 -22.69 -10.37 19.80
N GLY A 3 -21.62 -10.87 19.18
CA GLY A 3 -20.35 -10.18 19.01
C GLY A 3 -20.53 -8.94 18.12
N HIS A 4 -20.04 -7.81 18.62
CA HIS A 4 -19.97 -6.57 17.86
C HIS A 4 -18.87 -6.73 16.80
N TYR A 5 -19.28 -7.03 15.57
CA TYR A 5 -18.45 -6.74 14.41
C TYR A 5 -18.23 -5.22 14.38
N LEU A 6 -17.00 -4.80 14.66
CA LEU A 6 -16.53 -3.44 14.39
C LEU A 6 -16.69 -3.22 12.88
N LYS A 7 -17.82 -2.61 12.49
CA LYS A 7 -17.98 -2.02 11.17
C LYS A 7 -16.89 -0.96 11.08
N CYS A 8 -15.90 -1.14 10.20
CA CYS A 8 -15.07 -0.03 9.77
C CYS A 8 -16.04 1.06 9.31
N ALA A 9 -16.12 2.15 10.08
CA ALA A 9 -16.94 3.28 9.72
C ALA A 9 -16.53 3.65 8.29
N LYS A 10 -17.47 3.61 7.36
CA LYS A 10 -17.32 4.37 6.12
C LYS A 10 -17.34 5.82 6.57
N GLU A 11 -16.18 6.35 6.95
CA GLU A 11 -16.00 7.78 7.02
C GLU A 11 -16.42 8.30 5.66
N GLN A 12 -17.52 9.06 5.66
CA GLN A 12 -17.99 9.75 4.49
C GLN A 12 -16.82 10.59 3.97
N PRO A 13 -16.56 10.60 2.64
CA PRO A 13 -15.48 11.41 2.08
C PRO A 13 -15.65 12.86 2.58
N PRO A 14 -14.54 13.51 3.01
CA PRO A 14 -14.61 14.87 3.55
C PRO A 14 -15.32 15.77 2.54
N THR A 15 -16.31 16.48 3.04
CA THR A 15 -17.06 17.52 2.35
C THR A 15 -16.10 18.38 1.52
N GLU A 16 -16.40 18.50 0.23
CA GLU A 16 -15.58 19.15 -0.77
C GLU A 16 -15.13 20.54 -0.32
N ASP A 17 -13.86 20.69 0.03
CA ASP A 17 -13.19 22.00 0.07
C ASP A 17 -13.04 22.49 -1.38
N PRO A 18 -13.74 23.56 -1.82
CA PRO A 18 -13.84 23.94 -3.24
C PRO A 18 -12.54 24.51 -3.85
N LYS A 19 -11.40 24.38 -3.18
CA LYS A 19 -10.10 24.88 -3.62
C LYS A 19 -8.99 23.82 -3.56
N LEU A 20 -9.31 22.54 -3.39
CA LEU A 20 -8.28 21.52 -3.56
C LEU A 20 -7.97 21.42 -5.06
N SER A 21 -6.87 22.02 -5.49
CA SER A 21 -6.35 21.89 -6.85
C SER A 21 -6.01 20.42 -7.10
N ILE A 22 -6.99 19.66 -7.60
CA ILE A 22 -6.86 18.24 -7.90
C ILE A 22 -5.77 18.09 -8.98
N LYS A 23 -4.60 17.60 -8.60
CA LYS A 23 -3.59 17.22 -9.58
C LYS A 23 -3.83 15.76 -10.00
N PRO A 24 -3.73 15.46 -11.31
CA PRO A 24 -4.00 14.11 -11.81
C PRO A 24 -2.88 13.11 -11.51
N PHE A 25 -1.68 13.60 -11.16
CA PHE A 25 -0.50 12.78 -10.90
C PHE A 25 0.27 13.25 -9.67
N CYS A 26 0.99 12.31 -9.06
CA CYS A 26 2.05 12.57 -8.10
C CYS A 26 3.40 12.26 -8.75
N THR A 27 4.45 12.94 -8.30
CA THR A 27 5.83 12.66 -8.71
C THR A 27 6.64 12.34 -7.46
N ASP A 28 7.31 11.20 -7.42
CA ASP A 28 8.16 10.83 -6.28
C ASP A 28 9.58 11.42 -6.37
N GLU A 29 10.41 11.14 -5.37
CA GLU A 29 11.80 11.59 -5.29
C GLU A 29 12.70 11.07 -6.43
N THR A 30 12.30 9.99 -7.10
CA THR A 30 13.01 9.41 -8.25
C THR A 30 12.56 10.02 -9.58
N GLY A 31 11.51 10.87 -9.55
CA GLY A 31 10.90 11.46 -10.74
C GLY A 31 9.83 10.57 -11.39
N MET A 32 9.47 9.42 -10.81
CA MET A 32 8.41 8.57 -11.33
C MET A 32 7.04 9.22 -11.11
N LYS A 33 6.19 9.15 -12.14
CA LYS A 33 4.83 9.69 -12.12
C LYS A 33 3.81 8.61 -11.81
N PHE A 34 3.01 8.85 -10.77
CA PHE A 34 1.93 7.97 -10.34
C PHE A 34 0.58 8.63 -10.57
N ARG A 35 -0.41 7.85 -11.02
CA ARG A 35 -1.78 8.33 -11.21
C ARG A 35 -2.45 8.60 -9.87
N ASN A 36 -3.43 9.51 -9.87
CA ASN A 36 -4.30 9.67 -8.71
C ASN A 36 -4.92 8.32 -8.30
N ARG A 37 -4.95 8.06 -6.99
CA ARG A 37 -5.36 6.81 -6.33
C ARG A 37 -4.48 5.58 -6.62
N GLN A 38 -3.35 5.75 -7.30
CA GLN A 38 -2.38 4.68 -7.47
C GLN A 38 -1.56 4.49 -6.19
N ASN A 39 -1.37 3.23 -5.78
CA ASN A 39 -0.45 2.85 -4.71
C ASN A 39 0.78 2.16 -5.27
N TRP A 40 1.91 2.34 -4.60
CA TRP A 40 3.17 1.66 -4.93
C TRP A 40 3.98 1.42 -3.66
N VAL A 41 4.97 0.56 -3.78
CA VAL A 41 5.94 0.31 -2.72
C VAL A 41 7.28 0.86 -3.19
N SER A 42 7.92 1.67 -2.37
CA SER A 42 9.25 2.19 -2.64
C SER A 42 10.27 1.62 -1.65
N ASP A 43 11.55 1.93 -1.91
CA ASP A 43 12.64 1.77 -0.94
C ASP A 43 12.74 0.34 -0.38
N ASN A 44 12.92 -0.66 -1.25
CA ASN A 44 13.08 -2.07 -0.87
C ASN A 44 11.99 -2.61 0.09
N CYS A 45 10.74 -2.19 -0.12
CA CYS A 45 9.58 -2.55 0.69
C CYS A 45 9.58 -1.99 2.12
N THR A 46 10.25 -0.86 2.36
CA THR A 46 10.18 -0.13 3.64
C THR A 46 9.04 0.89 3.69
N LYS A 47 8.50 1.29 2.52
CA LYS A 47 7.47 2.33 2.41
C LYS A 47 6.38 1.91 1.46
N LYS A 48 5.13 2.12 1.87
CA LYS A 48 3.94 2.03 1.02
C LYS A 48 3.44 3.44 0.77
N ASN A 49 3.28 3.78 -0.50
CA ASN A 49 2.84 5.09 -0.93
C ASN A 49 1.48 4.99 -1.62
N VAL A 50 0.68 6.05 -1.49
CA VAL A 50 -0.52 6.26 -2.29
C VAL A 50 -0.56 7.70 -2.77
N CYS A 51 -0.85 7.88 -4.06
CA CYS A 51 -1.09 9.20 -4.63
C CYS A 51 -2.55 9.58 -4.42
N TYR A 52 -2.82 10.71 -3.78
CA TYR A 52 -4.16 11.23 -3.59
C TYR A 52 -4.20 12.73 -3.90
N PHE A 53 -4.91 13.09 -4.97
CA PHE A 53 -5.07 14.46 -5.47
C PHE A 53 -3.75 15.24 -5.64
N GLY A 54 -2.67 14.55 -6.04
CA GLY A 54 -1.35 15.17 -6.23
C GLY A 54 -0.45 15.15 -5.00
N VAL A 55 -0.93 14.62 -3.89
CA VAL A 55 -0.19 14.47 -2.63
C VAL A 55 0.19 13.00 -2.47
N ILE A 56 1.45 12.75 -2.12
CA ILE A 56 1.94 11.41 -1.79
C ILE A 56 1.71 11.21 -0.29
N HIS A 57 0.91 10.21 0.06
CA HIS A 57 0.80 9.72 1.43
C HIS A 57 1.66 8.48 1.57
N THR A 58 2.54 8.48 2.57
CA THR A 58 3.48 7.39 2.82
C THR A 58 3.24 6.79 4.18
N GLU A 59 3.17 5.47 4.22
CA GLU A 59 3.13 4.67 5.44
C GLU A 59 4.36 3.75 5.49
N PRO A 60 4.93 3.51 6.68
CA PRO A 60 5.97 2.50 6.83
C PRO A 60 5.42 1.12 6.47
N LEU A 61 6.19 0.37 5.71
CA LEU A 61 5.91 -1.01 5.33
C LEU A 61 7.04 -1.89 5.87
N ALA A 62 6.67 -3.04 6.41
CA ALA A 62 7.61 -4.11 6.68
C ALA A 62 7.04 -5.41 6.12
N CYS A 63 7.83 -6.14 5.34
CA CYS A 63 7.41 -7.46 4.90
C CYS A 63 7.19 -8.39 6.10
N PRO A 64 6.23 -9.32 6.02
CA PRO A 64 5.98 -10.27 7.09
C PRO A 64 7.23 -11.13 7.37
N LYS A 65 7.27 -11.79 8.53
CA LYS A 65 8.36 -12.71 8.89
C LYS A 65 8.55 -13.77 7.80
N ASN A 66 9.80 -14.03 7.42
CA ASN A 66 10.17 -14.88 6.27
C ASN A 66 9.70 -14.35 4.90
N GLY A 67 9.26 -13.09 4.84
CA GLY A 67 9.04 -12.33 3.62
C GLY A 67 10.32 -11.66 3.14
N ILE A 68 10.40 -11.44 1.83
CA ILE A 68 11.47 -10.70 1.16
C ILE A 68 10.84 -9.73 0.17
N CYS A 69 11.45 -8.56 0.02
CA CYS A 69 11.08 -7.65 -1.04
C CYS A 69 11.54 -8.20 -2.38
N LYS A 70 10.63 -8.28 -3.35
CA LYS A 70 10.91 -8.72 -4.72
C LYS A 70 10.42 -7.65 -5.68
N GLY A 71 11.19 -7.42 -6.74
CA GLY A 71 10.69 -6.73 -7.92
C GLY A 71 9.84 -7.70 -8.75
N GLU A 72 8.59 -7.35 -9.00
CA GLU A 72 7.65 -8.09 -9.83
C GLU A 72 6.92 -7.09 -10.74
N TYR A 73 7.03 -7.25 -12.07
CA TYR A 73 6.42 -6.35 -13.07
C TYR A 73 6.74 -4.86 -12.84
N ASP A 74 8.03 -4.54 -12.67
CA ASP A 74 8.55 -3.18 -12.40
C ASP A 74 8.01 -2.55 -11.09
N GLN A 75 7.39 -3.34 -10.22
CA GLN A 75 6.93 -2.91 -8.89
C GLN A 75 7.62 -3.72 -7.80
N LEU A 76 7.95 -3.06 -6.69
CA LEU A 76 8.36 -3.77 -5.49
C LEU A 76 7.13 -4.34 -4.77
N ARG A 77 7.21 -5.60 -4.34
CA ARG A 77 6.20 -6.25 -3.51
C ARG A 77 6.83 -7.19 -2.49
N CYS A 78 6.18 -7.34 -1.34
CA CYS A 78 6.55 -8.37 -0.39
C CYS A 78 6.14 -9.74 -0.96
N GLY A 79 7.10 -10.64 -1.11
CA GLY A 79 6.88 -12.05 -1.43
C GLY A 79 7.47 -12.94 -0.34
N CYS A 80 7.21 -14.24 -0.38
CA CYS A 80 7.81 -15.19 0.56
C CYS A 80 9.16 -15.71 0.10
N GLN A 81 10.04 -16.01 1.06
CA GLN A 81 11.28 -16.75 0.83
C GLN A 81 10.99 -18.16 0.29
N LYS A 82 11.99 -18.80 -0.32
CA LYS A 82 11.88 -20.18 -0.81
C LYS A 82 11.55 -21.12 0.35
N GLY A 83 10.60 -22.03 0.15
CA GLY A 83 10.12 -22.93 1.20
C GLY A 83 9.04 -22.33 2.11
N PHE A 84 8.54 -21.13 1.79
CA PHE A 84 7.42 -20.50 2.50
C PHE A 84 6.32 -20.08 1.52
N ARG A 85 5.04 -20.19 1.92
CA ARG A 85 3.88 -19.84 1.10
C ARG A 85 2.76 -19.18 1.91
N LEU A 86 1.84 -18.51 1.21
CA LEU A 86 0.58 -18.04 1.77
C LEU A 86 -0.35 -19.24 1.96
N VAL A 87 -0.70 -19.56 3.20
CA VAL A 87 -1.59 -20.69 3.53
C VAL A 87 -2.74 -20.18 4.39
N GLY A 88 -3.97 -20.26 3.88
CA GLY A 88 -5.17 -19.85 4.63
C GLY A 88 -5.12 -18.41 5.15
N GLY A 89 -4.60 -17.47 4.36
CA GLY A 89 -4.45 -16.05 4.74
C GLY A 89 -3.25 -15.74 5.64
N LYS A 90 -2.51 -16.75 6.11
CA LYS A 90 -1.24 -16.56 6.83
C LYS A 90 -0.09 -16.44 5.85
N TRP A 91 0.64 -15.33 5.92
CA TRP A 91 1.79 -15.08 5.07
C TRP A 91 3.00 -15.90 5.49
N CYS A 92 3.75 -16.37 4.48
CA CYS A 92 5.05 -17.01 4.61
C CYS A 92 5.12 -18.10 5.70
N VAL A 93 4.19 -19.06 5.60
CA VAL A 93 4.16 -20.29 6.39
C VAL A 93 5.11 -21.30 5.75
N LYS A 94 5.93 -21.97 6.57
CA LYS A 94 6.87 -23.00 6.11
C LYS A 94 6.10 -24.19 5.54
N ILE A 95 6.51 -24.64 4.37
CA ILE A 95 5.98 -25.84 3.70
C ILE A 95 7.00 -26.99 3.76
#